data_AF-A0A2S6GKA1-F1
#
_entry.id   AF-A0A2S6GKA1-F1
#
_cell.length_a   1.000
_cell.length_b   1.000
_cell.length_c   1.000
_cell.angle_alpha   90.00
_cell.angle_beta   90.00
_cell.angle_gamma   90.00
#
_symmetry.space_group_name_H-M   'P 1'
#
loop_
_entity.id
_entity.type
_entity.pdbx_description
1 polymer ?
#
loop_
_entity_poly.entity_id
_entity_poly.type
_entity_poly.pdbx_seq_one_letter_code
_entity_poly.pdbx_strand_id
1 'polypeptide(L)' 'MPHVNVKHFPAELTEAQTERLSTALTAVIMEAFGCQEKAVSIALEPVGPEVWTERVYGPEITDRAELLIRKPGY' A
#
# COMPACT_ATOMS: atom_id res chain seq x y z
N MET A 1 4.55 11.39 10.23
CA MET A 1 4.25 11.57 8.79
C MET A 1 4.14 10.17 8.20
N PRO A 2 2.93 9.60 8.10
CA PRO A 2 2.74 8.25 7.58
C PRO A 2 3.05 8.15 6.09
N HIS A 3 3.62 7.03 5.68
CA HIS A 3 3.77 6.65 4.27
C HIS A 3 3.13 5.29 4.02
N VAL A 4 2.36 5.18 2.95
CA VAL A 4 1.75 3.93 2.48
C VAL A 4 2.29 3.64 1.09
N ASN A 5 2.85 2.45 0.87
CA ASN A 5 3.17 1.95 -0.46
C ASN A 5 2.27 0.75 -0.75
N VAL A 6 1.44 0.87 -1.78
CA VAL A 6 0.58 -0.21 -2.28
C VAL A 6 1.29 -0.86 -3.47
N LYS A 7 1.97 -1.99 -3.21
CA LYS A 7 2.48 -2.86 -4.27
C LYS A 7 1.37 -3.78 -4.78
N HIS A 8 1.15 -3.83 -6.09
CA HIS A 8 0.06 -4.61 -6.68
C HIS A 8 0.45 -5.18 -8.05
N PHE A 9 -0.24 -6.22 -8.51
CA PHE A 9 -0.11 -6.65 -9.91
C PHE A 9 -0.58 -5.56 -10.87
N PRO A 10 0.01 -5.43 -12.07
CA PRO A 10 -0.37 -4.41 -13.03
C PRO A 10 -1.88 -4.39 -13.26
N ALA A 11 -2.49 -3.22 -13.04
CA ALA A 11 -3.91 -2.98 -13.23
C ALA A 11 -4.09 -1.53 -13.71
N GLU A 12 -5.02 -1.33 -14.64
CA GLU A 12 -5.40 0.02 -15.07
C GLU A 12 -6.41 0.60 -14.09
N LEU A 13 -6.00 1.67 -13.39
CA LEU A 13 -6.89 2.48 -12.57
C LEU A 13 -7.25 3.75 -13.33
N THR A 14 -8.54 4.01 -13.46
CA THR A 14 -9.02 5.32 -13.90
C THR A 14 -8.63 6.40 -12.90
N GLU A 15 -8.53 7.65 -13.33
CA GLU A 15 -8.26 8.79 -12.46
C GLU A 15 -9.23 8.85 -11.26
N ALA A 16 -10.52 8.63 -11.51
CA ALA A 16 -11.54 8.57 -10.46
C ALA A 16 -11.36 7.41 -9.47
N GLN A 17 -10.80 6.28 -9.90
CA GLN A 17 -10.46 5.17 -9.01
C GLN A 17 -9.24 5.51 -8.15
N THR A 18 -8.21 6.11 -8.74
CA THR A 18 -6.99 6.54 -8.06
C THR A 18 -7.30 7.62 -7.01
N GLU A 19 -8.10 8.62 -7.36
CA GLU A 19 -8.52 9.69 -6.44
C GLU A 19 -9.34 9.14 -5.26
N ARG A 20 -10.29 8.24 -5.54
CA ARG A 20 -11.08 7.59 -4.49
C ARG A 20 -10.21 6.76 -3.55
N LEU A 21 -9.24 6.01 -4.08
CA LEU A 21 -8.30 5.22 -3.28
C LEU A 21 -7.44 6.13 -2.40
N SER A 22 -6.87 7.20 -2.97
CA SER A 22 -6.05 8.18 -2.25
C SER A 22 -6.82 8.83 -1.10
N THR A 23 -8.04 9.31 -1.38
CA THR A 23 -8.91 9.95 -0.38
C THR A 23 -9.25 8.98 0.76
N ALA A 24 -9.67 7.76 0.43
CA ALA A 24 -10.09 6.77 1.42
C ALA A 24 -8.93 6.33 2.33
N LEU A 25 -7.75 6.04 1.78
CA LEU A 25 -6.58 5.65 2.55
C LEU A 25 -6.10 6.81 3.45
N THR A 26 -6.07 8.03 2.92
CA THR A 26 -5.65 9.21 3.68
C THR A 26 -6.54 9.43 4.89
N ALA A 27 -7.87 9.34 4.73
CA ALA A 27 -8.83 9.50 5.83
C ALA A 27 -8.60 8.47 6.96
N VAL A 28 -8.48 7.18 6.61
CA VAL A 28 -8.26 6.10 7.60
C VAL A 28 -6.92 6.27 8.33
N ILE A 29 -5.87 6.67 7.63
CA ILE A 29 -4.55 6.90 8.22
C ILE A 29 -4.56 8.13 9.14
N MET A 30 -5.21 9.22 8.73
CA MET A 30 -5.37 10.41 9.58
C MET A 30 -6.12 10.08 10.87
N GLU A 31 -7.20 9.30 10.79
CA GLU A 31 -7.98 8.84 11.94
C GLU A 31 -7.12 7.98 12.88
N ALA A 32 -6.43 6.97 12.35
CA ALA A 32 -5.63 6.05 13.15
C ALA A 32 -4.41 6.72 13.83
N PHE A 33 -3.77 7.69 13.16
CA PHE A 33 -2.52 8.30 13.64
C PHE A 33 -2.69 9.72 14.20
N GLY A 34 -3.91 10.29 14.19
CA GLY A 34 -4.17 11.64 14.67
C GLY A 34 -3.35 12.71 13.94
N CYS A 35 -3.17 12.56 12.62
CA CYS A 35 -2.30 13.43 11.82
C CYS A 35 -3.07 14.24 10.77
N GLN A 36 -2.44 15.29 10.25
CA GLN A 36 -3.00 16.13 9.19
C GLN A 36 -2.80 15.49 7.82
N GLU A 37 -3.68 15.79 6.87
CA GLU A 37 -3.63 15.28 5.49
C GLU A 37 -2.25 15.44 4.83
N LYS A 38 -1.67 16.65 4.95
CA LYS A 38 -0.33 16.96 4.41
C LYS A 38 0.81 16.10 4.96
N ALA A 39 0.58 15.36 6.04
CA ALA A 39 1.55 14.47 6.66
C ALA A 39 1.50 13.04 6.08
N VAL A 40 0.50 12.72 5.25
CA VAL A 40 0.28 11.41 4.64
C VAL A 40 0.79 11.43 3.20
N SER A 41 1.47 10.36 2.80
CA SER A 41 1.89 10.14 1.42
C SER A 41 1.55 8.71 1.00
N ILE A 42 1.14 8.53 -0.26
CA ILE A 42 0.72 7.25 -0.80
C ILE A 42 1.44 7.03 -2.14
N ALA A 43 2.10 5.88 -2.29
CA ALA A 43 2.65 5.40 -3.56
C ALA A 43 1.84 4.21 -4.06
N LEU A 44 1.59 4.16 -5.38
CA LEU A 44 1.09 2.97 -6.07
C LEU A 44 2.23 2.40 -6.92
N GLU A 45 2.59 1.14 -6.68
CA GLU A 45 3.73 0.50 -7.32
C GLU A 45 3.27 -0.80 -8.04
N PRO A 46 3.09 -0.78 -9.37
CA PRO A 46 2.80 -1.99 -10.12
C PRO A 46 4.04 -2.89 -10.17
N VAL A 47 3.88 -4.15 -9.76
CA VAL A 47 4.91 -5.19 -9.74
C VAL A 47 4.36 -6.41 -10.45
N GLY A 48 5.02 -6.83 -11.53
CA GLY A 48 4.58 -8.00 -12.31
C GLY A 48 4.60 -9.30 -11.49
N PRO A 49 3.70 -10.26 -11.80
CA PRO A 49 3.65 -11.55 -11.10
C PRO A 49 4.97 -12.33 -11.19
N GLU A 50 5.69 -12.20 -12.30
CA GLU A 50 6.98 -12.87 -12.55
C GLU A 50 8.10 -12.44 -11.60
N VAL A 51 8.02 -11.24 -11.03
CA VAL A 51 8.98 -10.69 -10.07
C VAL A 51 8.39 -10.50 -8.67
N TRP A 52 7.14 -10.93 -8.44
CA TRP A 52 6.43 -10.69 -7.18
C TRP A 52 7.13 -11.33 -5.98
N THR A 53 7.60 -12.57 -6.16
CA THR A 53 8.27 -13.30 -5.09
C THR A 53 9.54 -12.58 -4.65
N GLU A 54 10.34 -12.13 -5.61
CA GLU A 54 11.61 -11.43 -5.37
C GLU A 54 11.40 -10.03 -4.79
N ARG A 55 10.41 -9.28 -5.28
CA ARG A 55 10.23 -7.86 -4.95
C ARG A 55 9.23 -7.58 -3.81
N VAL A 56 8.37 -8.54 -3.48
CA VAL A 56 7.30 -8.35 -2.50
C VAL A 56 7.23 -9.50 -1.52
N TYR A 57 7.01 -10.74 -1.97
CA TYR A 57 6.71 -11.85 -1.04
C TYR A 57 7.88 -12.19 -0.11
N GLY A 58 9.10 -12.27 -0.64
CA GLY A 58 10.31 -12.43 0.17
C GLY A 58 10.51 -11.22 1.09
N PRO A 59 10.90 -10.06 0.53
CA PRO A 59 11.40 -8.95 1.33
C PRO A 59 10.36 -8.20 2.16
N GLU A 60 9.09 -8.13 1.72
CA GLU A 60 8.08 -7.31 2.40
C GLU A 60 7.09 -8.14 3.23
N ILE A 61 6.94 -9.44 2.95
CA ILE A 61 5.97 -10.31 3.63
C ILE A 61 6.67 -11.34 4.52
N THR A 62 7.61 -12.11 3.96
CA THR A 62 8.27 -13.19 4.71
C THR A 62 9.32 -12.63 5.66
N ASP A 63 10.23 -11.80 5.16
CA ASP A 63 11.36 -11.26 5.91
C ASP A 63 10.95 -10.21 6.95
N ARG A 64 9.72 -9.69 6.84
CA ARG A 64 9.16 -8.62 7.68
C ARG A 64 7.80 -9.00 8.26
N ALA A 65 7.56 -10.31 8.45
CA ALA A 65 6.27 -10.85 8.88
C ALA A 65 5.77 -10.26 10.20
N GLU A 66 6.67 -9.80 11.07
CA GLU A 66 6.40 -9.14 12.34
C GLU A 66 5.75 -7.75 12.19
N LEU A 67 5.91 -7.11 11.04
CA LEU A 67 5.30 -5.81 10.75
C LEU A 67 3.90 -5.92 10.14
N LEU A 68 3.47 -7.15 9.77
CA LEU A 68 2.18 -7.38 9.14
C LEU A 68 1.05 -7.25 10.15
N ILE A 69 0.26 -6.18 10.04
CA ILE A 69 -1.03 -6.04 10.75
C ILE A 69 -2.13 -6.94 10.14
N ARG A 70 -1.89 -7.46 8.93
CA ARG A 70 -2.75 -8.41 8.23
C ARG A 70 -1.88 -9.35 7.38
N LYS A 71 -1.99 -10.65 7.65
CA LYS A 71 -1.26 -11.68 6.89
C LYS A 71 -1.97 -12.02 5.57
N PRO A 72 -1.23 -12.38 4.49
CA PRO A 72 -1.83 -12.93 3.28
C PRO A 72 -2.51 -14.28 3.57
N GLY A 73 -3.52 -14.62 2.77
CA GLY A 73 -4.24 -15.90 2.85
C GLY A 73 -3.79 -16.94 1.81
N TYR A 74 -2.71 -16.64 1.08
CA TYR A 74 -2.10 -17.49 0.05
C TYR A 74 -0.74 -18.00 0.50
#